data_AF-A0A534I8U2-F1
#
_entry.id   AF-A0A534I8U2-F1
#
_cell.length_a   1.000
_cell.length_b   1.000
_cell.length_c   1.000
_cell.angle_alpha   90.00
_cell.angle_beta   90.00
_cell.angle_gamma   90.00
#
_symmetry.space_group_name_H-M   'P 1'
#
loop_
_entity.id
_entity.type
_entity.pdbx_description
1 polymer ?
#
loop_
_entity_poly.entity_id
_entity_poly.type
_entity_poly.pdbx_seq_one_letter_code
_entity_poly.pdbx_strand_id
1 'polypeptide(L)' 'MPDLRELYQEVILDHSKNPRNFHKIDPADRHADGTNPLCGDRISLYLKIDSGTIADVGFQG' A
#
# COMPACT_ATOMS: atom_id res chain seq x y z
N MET A 1 -25.86 14.36 -7.26
CA MET A 1 -24.91 13.89 -6.24
C MET A 1 -24.66 12.43 -6.57
N PRO A 2 -23.43 12.02 -6.91
CA PRO A 2 -23.15 10.60 -7.12
C PRO A 2 -23.54 9.82 -5.85
N ASP A 3 -24.04 8.60 -6.03
CA ASP A 3 -24.28 7.70 -4.89
C ASP A 3 -22.91 7.45 -4.24
N LEU A 4 -22.83 7.60 -2.92
CA LEU A 4 -21.61 7.37 -2.16
C LEU A 4 -21.00 5.99 -2.46
N ARG A 5 -21.83 4.99 -2.77
CA ARG A 5 -21.39 3.65 -3.18
C ARG A 5 -20.63 3.65 -4.51
N GLU A 6 -21.09 4.42 -5.49
CA GLU A 6 -20.43 4.55 -6.80
C GLU A 6 -19.06 5.19 -6.62
N LEU A 7 -18.98 6.26 -5.83
CA LEU A 7 -17.71 6.92 -5.51
C LEU A 7 -16.70 5.96 -4.86
N TYR A 8 -17.14 5.14 -3.89
CA TYR A 8 -16.25 4.16 -3.27
C TYR A 8 -15.76 3.10 -4.24
N GLN A 9 -16.62 2.61 -5.15
CA GLN A 9 -16.22 1.63 -6.16
C GLN A 9 -15.16 2.21 -7.10
N GLU A 10 -15.35 3.44 -7.57
CA GLU A 10 -14.39 4.12 -8.44
C GLU A 10 -13.02 4.26 -7.77
N VAL A 11 -12.99 4.66 -6.50
CA VAL A 11 -11.74 4.81 -5.73
C VAL A 11 -11.03 3.47 -5.56
N ILE A 12 -11.76 2.40 -5.23
CA ILE A 12 -11.16 1.06 -5.08
C ILE A 12 -10.58 0.59 -6.41
N LEU A 13 -11.32 0.77 -7.51
CA LEU A 13 -10.86 0.38 -8.85
C LEU A 13 -9.64 1.19 -9.30
N ASP A 14 -9.59 2.49 -8.98
CA ASP A 14 -8.43 3.33 -9.26
C ASP A 14 -7.19 2.85 -8.50
N HIS A 15 -7.30 2.61 -7.19
CA HIS A 15 -6.17 2.11 -6.40
C HIS A 15 -5.68 0.72 -6.86
N SER A 16 -6.58 -0.12 -7.36
CA SER A 16 -6.20 -1.42 -7.92
C SER A 16 -5.45 -1.30 -9.26
N LYS A 17 -5.86 -0.35 -10.12
CA LYS A 17 -5.22 -0.13 -11.43
C LYS A 17 -3.94 0.71 -11.34
N ASN A 18 -3.94 1.68 -10.44
CA ASN A 18 -2.89 2.67 -10.22
C ASN A 18 -2.47 2.63 -8.75
N PRO A 19 -1.80 1.55 -8.30
CA PRO A 19 -1.39 1.43 -6.91
C PRO A 19 -0.39 2.53 -6.56
N ARG A 20 -0.76 3.36 -5.60
CA ARG A 20 0.08 4.43 -5.07
C ARG A 20 1.18 3.78 -4.25
N ASN A 21 2.40 4.32 -4.28
CA ASN A 21 3.53 3.82 -3.48
C ASN A 21 3.92 2.35 -3.77
N PHE A 22 3.67 1.87 -4.98
CA PHE A 22 4.06 0.52 -5.40
C PHE A 22 5.54 0.46 -5.80
N HIS A 23 6.42 0.46 -4.82
CA HIS A 23 7.87 0.36 -5.01
C HIS A 23 8.55 -0.19 -3.75
N LYS A 24 9.77 -0.70 -3.92
CA LYS A 24 10.65 -0.99 -2.78
C LYS A 24 11.39 0.27 -2.37
N ILE A 25 11.57 0.45 -1.07
CA ILE A 25 12.47 1.47 -0.51
C ILE A 25 13.78 0.78 -0.14
N ASP A 26 14.90 1.27 -0.69
CA ASP A 26 16.25 0.77 -0.38
C ASP A 26 17.24 1.95 -0.24
N PRO A 27 17.85 2.17 0.94
CA PRO A 27 17.67 1.41 2.18
C PRO A 27 16.42 1.84 2.97
N ALA A 28 15.55 0.86 3.28
CA ALA A 28 14.45 1.05 4.23
C ALA A 28 14.92 0.95 5.69
N ASP A 29 14.29 1.71 6.58
CA ASP A 29 14.59 1.66 8.02
C ASP A 29 13.82 0.53 8.73
N ARG A 30 12.64 0.18 8.19
CA ARG A 30 11.82 -0.96 8.63
C ARG A 30 11.24 -1.69 7.41
N HIS A 31 11.11 -3.00 7.56
CA HIS A 31 10.50 -3.88 6.57
C HIS A 31 9.68 -4.97 7.27
N ALA A 32 8.53 -5.33 6.68
CA ALA A 32 7.72 -6.45 7.14
C ALA A 32 7.01 -7.14 5.98
N ASP A 33 6.90 -8.47 6.06
CA ASP A 33 6.13 -9.28 5.13
C ASP A 33 4.82 -9.74 5.79
N GLY A 34 3.74 -9.69 5.02
CA GLY A 34 2.41 -10.17 5.39
C GLY A 34 1.88 -11.15 4.36
N THR A 35 1.06 -12.09 4.80
CA THR A 35 0.41 -13.05 3.90
C THR A 35 -1.00 -13.36 4.40
N ASN A 36 -1.98 -13.35 3.49
CA ASN A 36 -3.34 -13.80 3.73
C ASN A 36 -3.54 -15.20 3.13
N PRO A 37 -3.45 -16.28 3.93
CA PRO A 37 -3.47 -17.66 3.42
C PRO A 37 -4.83 -18.08 2.82
N LEU A 38 -5.92 -17.35 3.10
CA LEU A 38 -7.24 -17.68 2.58
C LEU A 38 -7.39 -17.31 1.11
N CYS A 39 -6.76 -16.22 0.68
CA CYS A 39 -6.85 -15.69 -0.67
C CYS A 39 -5.54 -15.81 -1.45
N GLY A 40 -4.43 -16.07 -0.75
CA GLY A 40 -3.10 -16.15 -1.33
C GLY A 40 -2.36 -14.81 -1.43
N ASP A 41 -2.95 -13.72 -0.93
CA ASP A 41 -2.35 -12.38 -0.99
C ASP A 41 -1.03 -12.35 -0.22
N ARG A 42 -0.04 -11.67 -0.78
CA ARG A 42 1.25 -11.41 -0.14
C ARG A 42 1.52 -9.92 -0.24
N ILE A 43 2.12 -9.36 0.80
CA ILE A 43 2.53 -7.96 0.80
C ILE A 43 3.87 -7.82 1.51
N SER A 44 4.79 -7.09 0.92
CA SER A 44 6.03 -6.62 1.55
C SER A 44 5.90 -5.11 1.74
N LEU A 45 6.02 -4.64 2.98
CA LEU A 45 5.92 -3.24 3.37
C LEU A 45 7.30 -2.70 3.74
N TYR A 46 7.61 -1.50 3.26
CA TYR A 46 8.86 -0.78 3.50
C TYR A 46 8.56 0.59 4.09
N LEU A 47 9.32 1.02 5.09
CA LEU A 47 9.20 2.36 5.68
C LEU A 47 10.56 3.06 5.74
N LYS A 48 10.57 4.35 5.40
CA LYS A 48 11.61 5.30 5.78
C LYS A 48 11.10 6.17 6.92
N ILE A 49 11.89 6.32 7.98
CA ILE A 49 11.53 7.06 9.18
C ILE A 49 12.53 8.18 9.38
N ASP A 50 12.02 9.41 9.45
CA ASP A 50 12.79 10.58 9.87
C ASP A 50 12.23 11.11 11.18
N SER A 51 13.06 11.10 12.23
CA SER A 51 12.76 11.74 13.51
C SER A 51 11.41 11.31 14.12
N GLY A 52 11.06 10.03 13.96
CA GLY A 52 9.81 9.45 14.47
C GLY A 52 8.60 9.60 13.53
N THR A 53 8.76 10.23 12.36
CA THR A 53 7.73 10.38 11.32
C THR A 53 8.04 9.48 10.13
N ILE A 54 7.00 8.89 9.51
CA ILE A 54 7.16 8.15 8.25
C ILE A 54 7.44 9.17 7.14
N ALA A 55 8.66 9.20 6.65
CA ALA A 55 9.09 10.06 5.54
C ALA A 55 8.71 9.46 4.18
N ASP A 56 8.70 8.12 4.08
CA ASP A 56 8.30 7.39 2.89
C ASP A 56 7.75 6.01 3.26
N VAL A 57 6.79 5.53 2.48
CA VAL A 57 6.21 4.19 2.60
C VAL A 57 6.07 3.60 1.21
N GLY A 58 6.54 2.37 1.05
CA GLY A 58 6.46 1.62 -0.18
C GLY A 58 5.91 0.22 0.08
N PHE A 59 5.26 -0.37 -0.91
CA PHE A 59 4.88 -1.77 -0.85
C PHE A 59 5.06 -2.50 -2.17
N GLN A 60 5.14 -3.82 -2.09
CA GLN A 60 5.07 -4.75 -3.21
C GLN A 60 4.27 -6.00 -2.83
N GLY A 61 3.86 -6.77 -3.84
CA GLY A 61 3.01 -7.94 -3.67
C GLY A 61 1.60 -7.71 -4.16
#